data_AF-A0A142EC85-F1
#
_entry.id   AF-A0A142EC85-F1
#
_cell.length_a   1.000
_cell.length_b   1.000
_cell.length_c   1.000
_cell.angle_alpha   90.00
_cell.angle_beta   90.00
_cell.angle_gamma   90.00
#
_symmetry.space_group_name_H-M   'P 1'
#
loop_
_entity.id
_entity.type
_entity.pdbx_description
1 polymer ?
#
loop_
_entity_poly.entity_id
_entity_poly.type
_entity_poly.pdbx_seq_one_letter_code
_entity_poly.pdbx_strand_id
1 'polypeptide(L)' 'MSEEEGVMRVKLSRKAYRKAVKEKKVRVPYNRQVQDRWKDAKWVELICKEEGTITKWLVGHYETMPHFVMLELK' A
#
# COMPACT_ATOMS: atom_id res chain seq x y z
N MET A 1 7.85 22.06 -3.83
CA MET A 1 8.26 21.03 -2.86
C MET A 1 7.51 19.78 -3.20
N SER A 2 8.23 18.69 -3.43
CA SER A 2 7.81 17.54 -4.23
C SER A 2 6.74 16.73 -3.52
N GLU A 3 5.57 16.53 -4.16
CA GLU A 3 4.44 15.72 -3.67
C GLU A 3 4.77 14.22 -3.46
N GLU A 4 6.03 13.82 -3.62
CA GLU A 4 6.52 12.45 -3.48
C GLU A 4 6.94 12.07 -2.05
N GLU A 5 7.12 13.05 -1.15
CA GLU A 5 7.39 12.79 0.27
C GLU A 5 6.13 12.20 0.92
N GLY A 6 6.21 10.93 1.33
CA GLY A 6 5.12 10.21 2.01
C GLY A 6 4.17 9.42 1.11
N VAL A 7 4.55 9.12 -0.14
CA VAL A 7 3.81 8.17 -0.99
C VAL A 7 4.50 6.81 -1.02
N MET A 8 3.77 5.76 -0.66
CA MET A 8 4.23 4.37 -0.80
C MET A 8 3.57 3.68 -1.99
N ARG A 9 4.39 3.15 -2.92
CA ARG A 9 3.93 2.38 -4.06
C ARG A 9 3.96 0.88 -3.78
N VAL A 10 2.83 0.20 -3.99
CA VAL A 10 2.67 -1.25 -3.80
C VAL A 10 2.27 -1.91 -5.11
N LYS A 11 3.17 -2.74 -5.66
CA LYS A 11 2.90 -3.51 -6.89
C LYS A 11 2.23 -4.83 -6.54
N LEU A 12 1.02 -5.05 -7.03
CA LEU A 12 0.17 -6.21 -6.76
C LEU A 12 -0.11 -7.00 -8.05
N SER A 13 -0.34 -8.31 -7.92
CA SER A 13 -0.99 -9.08 -8.99
C SER A 13 -2.44 -8.64 -9.16
N ARG A 14 -3.05 -8.91 -10.32
CA ARG A 14 -4.44 -8.54 -10.63
C ARG A 14 -5.42 -9.04 -9.58
N LYS A 15 -5.22 -10.27 -9.08
CA LYS A 15 -6.06 -10.85 -8.01
C LYS A 15 -5.92 -10.06 -6.69
N ALA A 16 -4.70 -9.76 -6.28
CA ALA A 16 -4.44 -9.01 -5.05
C ALA A 16 -4.90 -7.56 -5.16
N TYR A 17 -4.70 -6.93 -6.31
CA TYR A 17 -5.16 -5.58 -6.61
C TYR A 17 -6.69 -5.45 -6.51
N ARG A 18 -7.44 -6.32 -7.21
CA ARG A 18 -8.91 -6.32 -7.17
C ARG A 18 -9.43 -6.54 -5.75
N LYS A 19 -8.80 -7.44 -5.00
CA LYS A 19 -9.13 -7.68 -3.59
C LYS A 19 -8.89 -6.42 -2.76
N ALA A 20 -7.74 -5.77 -2.92
CA ALA A 20 -7.38 -4.58 -2.16
C ALA A 20 -8.30 -3.38 -2.43
N VAL A 21 -8.67 -3.17 -3.70
CA VAL A 21 -9.63 -2.12 -4.08
C VAL A 21 -11.03 -2.42 -3.51
N LYS A 22 -11.48 -3.67 -3.59
CA LYS A 22 -12.80 -4.08 -3.07
C LYS A 22 -12.89 -3.96 -1.54
N GLU A 23 -11.87 -4.42 -0.84
CA GLU A 23 -11.86 -4.48 0.63
C GLU A 23 -11.33 -3.19 1.26
N LYS A 24 -10.82 -2.25 0.46
CA LYS A 24 -10.05 -1.09 0.91
C LYS A 24 -8.92 -1.48 1.87
N LYS A 25 -8.26 -2.61 1.60
CA LYS A 25 -7.19 -3.15 2.45
C LYS A 25 -6.04 -3.73 1.62
N VAL A 26 -4.81 -3.40 1.96
CA VAL A 26 -3.63 -4.00 1.31
C VAL A 26 -2.72 -4.69 2.31
N ARG A 27 -2.29 -5.91 1.96
CA ARG A 27 -1.28 -6.66 2.71
C ARG A 27 0.06 -6.46 2.05
N VAL A 28 1.04 -5.98 2.81
CA VAL A 28 2.41 -5.83 2.32
C VAL A 28 3.33 -6.70 3.19
N PRO A 29 4.19 -7.54 2.59
CA PRO A 29 5.13 -8.34 3.33
C PRO A 29 5.97 -7.49 4.28
N TYR A 30 6.22 -8.01 5.47
CA TYR A 30 7.02 -7.32 6.46
C TYR A 30 8.49 -7.30 6.00
N ASN A 31 9.03 -6.10 5.81
CA ASN A 31 10.44 -5.85 5.55
C ASN A 31 10.83 -4.57 6.31
N ARG A 32 12.01 -4.53 6.93
CA ARG A 32 12.49 -3.39 7.72
C ARG A 32 12.51 -2.07 6.93
N GLN A 33 12.96 -2.10 5.66
CA GLN A 33 12.93 -0.92 4.78
C GLN A 33 11.50 -0.42 4.50
N VAL A 34 10.58 -1.39 4.38
CA VAL A 34 9.16 -1.11 4.18
C VAL A 34 8.58 -0.48 5.45
N GLN A 35 8.99 -0.95 6.63
CA GLN A 35 8.62 -0.43 7.94
C GLN A 35 9.00 1.04 8.16
N ASP A 36 10.23 1.42 7.78
CA ASP A 36 10.70 2.80 7.91
C ASP A 36 9.92 3.73 6.97
N ARG A 37 9.58 3.28 5.76
CA ARG A 37 8.78 4.05 4.80
C ARG A 37 7.31 4.18 5.18
N TRP A 38 6.74 3.23 5.93
CA TRP A 38 5.33 3.26 6.33
C TRP A 38 5.01 4.34 7.36
N LYS A 39 5.93 4.59 8.31
CA LYS A 39 5.70 5.56 9.38
C LYS A 39 5.44 6.97 8.85
N ASP A 40 6.06 7.27 7.71
CA ASP A 40 5.97 8.57 7.06
C ASP A 40 5.01 8.55 5.85
N ALA A 41 4.42 7.39 5.52
CA ALA A 41 3.54 7.25 4.37
C ALA A 41 2.14 7.80 4.69
N LYS A 42 1.80 8.92 4.05
CA LYS A 42 0.45 9.50 4.05
C LYS A 42 -0.46 8.82 3.02
N TRP A 43 0.11 8.39 1.89
CA TRP A 43 -0.63 7.85 0.76
C TRP A 43 -0.07 6.50 0.31
N VAL A 44 -0.95 5.66 -0.22
CA VAL A 44 -0.59 4.40 -0.88
C VAL A 44 -1.07 4.42 -2.33
N GLU A 45 -0.13 4.13 -3.23
CA GLU A 45 -0.40 3.89 -4.64
C GLU A 45 -0.37 2.38 -4.92
N LEU A 46 -1.52 1.80 -5.24
CA LEU A 46 -1.62 0.41 -5.69
C LEU A 46 -1.39 0.36 -7.20
N ILE A 47 -0.44 -0.48 -7.62
CA ILE A 47 -0.11 -0.67 -9.04
C ILE A 47 -0.43 -2.12 -9.42
N CYS A 48 -1.33 -2.31 -10.38
CA CYS A 48 -1.65 -3.61 -10.95
C CYS A 48 -0.56 -4.03 -11.96
N LYS A 49 0.23 -5.06 -11.65
CA LYS A 49 1.41 -5.46 -12.45
C LYS A 49 1.05 -5.84 -13.89
N GLU A 50 -0.11 -6.44 -14.09
CA GLU A 50 -0.51 -7.06 -15.37
C GLU A 50 -1.06 -6.06 -16.39
N GLU A 51 -1.53 -4.90 -15.93
CA GLU A 51 -2.22 -3.91 -16.79
C GLU A 51 -1.74 -2.48 -16.57
N GLY A 52 -0.87 -2.24 -15.57
CA GLY A 52 -0.30 -0.92 -15.29
C GLY A 52 -1.24 0.05 -14.57
N THR A 53 -2.48 -0.35 -14.25
CA THR A 53 -3.45 0.49 -13.54
C THR A 53 -2.90 0.95 -12.18
N ILE A 54 -3.06 2.25 -11.87
CA ILE A 54 -2.64 2.86 -10.61
C ILE A 54 -3.86 3.43 -9.88
N THR A 55 -3.98 3.16 -8.58
CA THR A 55 -4.95 3.84 -7.69
C THR A 55 -4.25 4.43 -6.47
N LYS A 56 -4.65 5.63 -6.06
CA LYS A 56 -4.09 6.37 -4.91
C LYS A 56 -5.11 6.44 -3.79
N TRP A 57 -4.68 6.11 -2.58
CA TRP A 57 -5.53 6.01 -1.39
C TRP A 57 -4.84 6.64 -0.17
N LEU A 58 -5.62 7.28 0.70
CA LEU A 58 -5.10 7.77 1.98
C LEU A 58 -4.90 6.58 2.92
N VAL A 59 -3.80 6.56 3.68
CA VAL A 59 -3.62 5.58 4.76
C VAL A 59 -4.57 5.94 5.91
N GLY A 60 -5.56 5.10 6.15
CA GLY A 60 -6.53 5.28 7.23
C GLY A 60 -6.04 4.74 8.56
N HIS A 61 -5.54 3.51 8.54
CA HIS A 61 -5.01 2.79 9.71
C HIS A 61 -4.03 1.71 9.23
N TYR A 62 -3.11 1.29 10.11
CA TYR A 62 -2.21 0.17 9.83
C TYR A 62 -2.05 -0.73 11.06
N GLU A 63 -1.92 -2.02 10.79
CA GLU A 63 -1.69 -3.06 11.79
C GLU A 63 -0.46 -3.89 11.42
N THR A 64 0.46 -4.06 12.37
CA THR A 64 1.67 -4.86 12.17
C THR A 64 1.42 -6.29 12.64
N MET A 65 1.61 -7.25 11.75
CA MET A 65 1.53 -8.69 12.01
C MET A 65 2.93 -9.31 11.88
N PRO A 66 3.19 -10.52 12.42
CA PRO A 66 4.53 -11.12 12.44
C PRO A 66 5.24 -11.22 11.07
N HIS A 67 4.49 -11.31 9.96
CA HIS A 67 5.04 -11.49 8.61
C HIS A 67 4.54 -10.47 7.58
N PHE A 68 3.61 -9.58 7.95
CA PHE A 68 3.07 -8.57 7.04
C PHE A 68 2.54 -7.36 7.79
N VAL A 69 2.36 -6.26 7.08
CA VAL A 69 1.61 -5.11 7.53
C VAL A 69 0.28 -5.10 6.77
N MET A 70 -0.82 -4.92 7.50
CA MET A 70 -2.12 -4.66 6.93
C MET A 70 -2.37 -3.15 6.93
N LEU A 71 -2.83 -2.62 5.81
CA LEU A 71 -3.16 -1.20 5.67
C LEU A 71 -4.61 -1.06 5.27
N GLU A 72 -5.32 -0.21 5.99
CA GLU A 72 -6.66 0.21 5.65
C GLU A 72 -6.60 1.50 4.83
N LEU A 73 -7.30 1.51 3.71
CA LEU A 73 -7.32 2.57 2.71
C LEU A 73 -8.61 3.39 2.85
N LYS A 74 -8.53 4.73 2.77
CA LYS A 74 -9.70 5.61 2.83
C LYS A 74 -10.08 6.17 1.47
#